data_AF-A0A3E3EGT0-F1
#
_entry.id   AF-A0A3E3EGT0-F1
#
_cell.length_a   1.000
_cell.length_b   1.000
_cell.length_c   1.000
_cell.angle_alpha   90.00
_cell.angle_beta   90.00
_cell.angle_gamma   90.00
#
_symmetry.space_group_name_H-M   'P 1'
#
loop_
_entity.id
_entity.type
_entity.pdbx_description
1 polymer ?
#
loop_
_entity_poly.entity_id
_entity_poly.type
_entity_poly.pdbx_seq_one_letter_code
_entity_poly.pdbx_strand_id
1 'polypeptide(L)'
;MIQIICGIILVLIGIFVFWKFPIKSDTKSLTLAALFIVLAAILKRLSIMMPLFGFESLKISIEVIPMLLAGIMLAPGYCYIIGLAVDLVGLIVTPTGFPFLGFTLSAVLQCLIPSIVVATIKENYMNYLEKAIQVILIFLGIGACFYVFSLDQVVISKNVVDITLNFKIIISVVCIVMISVLFTVMRYYKKKLNDQEYHLFNLWLISVVLVEMVITFMLTPYWLQVMYGIPFTLSLFIRVIKECIMIPVDIILGYSVLRVLKRL
;
A
#
# COMPACT_ATOMS: atom_id res chain seq x y z
N MET A 1 17.84 15.04 -12.16
CA MET A 1 18.51 14.77 -10.87
C MET A 1 17.76 13.75 -10.01
N ILE A 2 16.45 13.89 -9.78
CA ILE A 2 15.69 12.98 -8.89
C ILE A 2 15.74 11.49 -9.31
N GLN A 3 15.69 11.19 -10.62
CA GLN A 3 15.73 9.81 -11.11
C GLN A 3 17.08 9.14 -10.81
N ILE A 4 18.19 9.90 -10.89
CA ILE A 4 19.53 9.40 -10.55
C ILE A 4 19.57 9.07 -9.06
N ILE A 5 19.02 9.94 -8.21
CA ILE A 5 18.92 9.69 -6.76
C ILE A 5 18.09 8.44 -6.48
N CYS A 6 16.94 8.27 -7.14
CA CYS A 6 16.11 7.07 -7.00
C CYS A 6 16.86 5.81 -7.42
N GLY A 7 17.63 5.87 -8.53
CA GLY A 7 18.48 4.78 -8.98
C GLY A 7 19.56 4.41 -7.96
N ILE A 8 20.23 5.40 -7.38
CA ILE A 8 21.23 5.18 -6.32
C ILE A 8 20.58 4.54 -5.09
N ILE A 9 19.42 5.06 -4.65
CA ILE A 9 18.68 4.50 -3.50
C ILE A 9 18.27 3.05 -3.78
N LEU A 10 17.77 2.74 -4.98
CA LEU A 10 17.43 1.39 -5.38
C LEU A 10 18.62 0.45 -5.29
N VAL A 11 19.79 0.87 -5.77
CA VAL A 11 21.02 0.07 -5.69
C VAL A 11 21.48 -0.13 -4.25
N LEU A 12 21.46 0.93 -3.43
CA LEU A 12 21.83 0.85 -2.01
C LEU A 12 20.91 -0.09 -1.22
N ILE A 13 19.60 -0.01 -1.45
CA ILE A 13 18.62 -0.94 -0.86
C ILE A 13 18.92 -2.35 -1.32
N GLY A 14 19.20 -2.57 -2.61
CA GLY A 14 19.55 -3.88 -3.14
C GLY A 14 20.78 -4.48 -2.45
N ILE A 15 21.88 -3.72 -2.37
CA ILE A 15 23.12 -4.12 -1.69
C ILE A 15 22.83 -4.48 -0.23
N PHE A 16 22.13 -3.61 0.49
CA PHE A 16 21.78 -3.84 1.89
C PHE A 16 20.94 -5.10 2.09
N VAL A 17 19.91 -5.28 1.26
CA VAL A 17 19.00 -6.41 1.33
C VAL A 17 19.73 -7.72 1.05
N PHE A 18 20.53 -7.80 -0.02
CA PHE A 18 21.27 -9.02 -0.35
C PHE A 18 22.38 -9.33 0.64
N TRP A 19 23.00 -8.31 1.23
CA TRP A 19 24.01 -8.49 2.26
C TRP A 19 23.43 -9.04 3.56
N LYS A 20 22.30 -8.49 4.03
CA LYS A 20 21.66 -8.90 5.28
C LYS A 20 20.79 -10.15 5.15
N PHE A 21 20.15 -10.34 3.99
CA PHE A 21 19.21 -11.41 3.71
C PHE A 21 19.56 -12.08 2.37
N PRO A 22 20.61 -12.92 2.34
CA PRO A 22 21.02 -13.60 1.12
C PRO A 22 19.90 -14.52 0.62
N ILE A 23 19.70 -14.55 -0.71
CA ILE A 23 18.77 -15.47 -1.34
C ILE A 23 19.29 -16.90 -1.15
N LYS A 24 18.50 -17.74 -0.49
CA LYS A 24 18.68 -19.18 -0.56
C LYS A 24 17.90 -19.68 -1.76
N SER A 25 18.60 -20.30 -2.72
CA SER A 25 18.01 -20.79 -3.97
C SER A 25 17.16 -22.04 -3.75
N ASP A 26 16.00 -21.88 -3.11
CA ASP A 26 14.99 -22.93 -3.02
C ASP A 26 14.05 -22.85 -4.22
N THR A 27 13.76 -24.00 -4.83
CA THR A 27 12.86 -24.10 -5.98
C THR A 27 11.46 -23.64 -5.60
N LYS A 28 11.01 -23.92 -4.38
CA LYS A 28 9.71 -23.47 -3.86
C LYS A 28 9.61 -21.95 -3.77
N SER A 29 10.65 -21.29 -3.27
CA SER A 29 10.67 -19.82 -3.15
C SER A 29 10.71 -19.14 -4.51
N LEU A 30 11.45 -19.71 -5.47
CA LEU A 30 11.52 -19.19 -6.83
C LEU A 30 10.18 -19.30 -7.58
N THR A 31 9.49 -20.44 -7.47
CA THR A 31 8.18 -20.64 -8.12
C THR A 31 7.11 -19.74 -7.51
N LEU A 32 7.09 -19.59 -6.18
CA LEU A 32 6.20 -18.64 -5.51
C LEU A 32 6.47 -17.19 -5.94
N ALA A 33 7.74 -16.79 -6.04
CA ALA A 33 8.10 -15.46 -6.52
C ALA A 33 7.57 -15.20 -7.94
N ALA A 34 7.76 -16.15 -8.86
CA ALA A 34 7.25 -16.04 -10.22
C ALA A 34 5.72 -15.95 -10.26
N LEU A 35 5.01 -16.75 -9.45
CA LEU A 35 3.55 -16.70 -9.35
C LEU A 35 3.07 -15.32 -8.87
N PHE A 36 3.70 -14.77 -7.83
CA PHE A 36 3.33 -13.44 -7.32
C PHE A 36 3.62 -12.32 -8.31
N ILE A 37 4.72 -12.40 -9.08
CA ILE A 37 5.03 -11.43 -10.14
C ILE A 37 3.91 -11.42 -11.19
N VAL A 38 3.51 -12.60 -11.68
CA VAL A 38 2.44 -12.73 -12.68
C VAL A 38 1.11 -12.25 -12.12
N LEU A 39 0.76 -12.67 -10.91
CA LEU A 39 -0.50 -12.27 -10.26
C LEU A 39 -0.56 -10.75 -10.04
N ALA A 40 0.53 -10.14 -9.55
CA ALA A 40 0.61 -8.69 -9.36
C ALA A 40 0.51 -7.94 -10.69
N ALA A 41 1.19 -8.40 -11.75
CA ALA A 41 1.12 -7.79 -13.07
C ALA A 41 -0.30 -7.84 -13.67
N ILE A 42 -1.04 -8.94 -13.47
CA ILE A 42 -2.43 -9.06 -13.92
C ILE A 42 -3.34 -8.12 -13.11
N LEU A 43 -3.20 -8.12 -11.78
CA LEU A 43 -4.03 -7.26 -10.91
C LEU A 43 -3.72 -5.77 -11.05
N LYS A 44 -2.50 -5.41 -11.44
CA LYS A 44 -2.11 -4.04 -11.82
C LYS A 44 -2.97 -3.53 -12.97
N ARG A 45 -3.38 -4.39 -13.91
CA ARG A 45 -4.24 -4.03 -15.05
C ARG A 45 -5.70 -3.82 -14.67
N LEU A 46 -6.18 -4.46 -13.60
CA LEU A 46 -7.54 -4.26 -13.09
C LEU A 46 -7.67 -2.99 -12.24
N SER A 47 -6.58 -2.24 -12.07
CA SER A 47 -6.63 -0.98 -11.34
C SER A 47 -7.41 0.09 -12.11
N ILE A 48 -8.25 0.82 -11.38
CA ILE A 48 -9.03 1.93 -11.95
C ILE A 48 -8.27 3.22 -11.65
N MET A 49 -7.97 3.98 -12.70
CA MET A 49 -7.39 5.32 -12.59
C MET A 49 -8.50 6.36 -12.72
N MET A 50 -8.64 7.22 -11.71
CA MET A 50 -9.55 8.36 -11.74
C MET A 50 -8.73 9.64 -12.02
N PRO A 51 -9.03 10.37 -13.11
CA PRO A 51 -8.34 11.60 -13.41
C PRO A 51 -8.77 12.70 -12.44
N LEU A 52 -7.83 13.18 -11.62
CA LEU A 52 -8.01 14.34 -10.76
C LEU A 52 -7.04 15.42 -11.22
N PHE A 53 -7.52 16.66 -11.32
CA PHE A 53 -6.75 17.82 -11.79
C PHE A 53 -6.26 17.73 -13.26
N GLY A 54 -6.92 16.93 -14.10
CA GLY A 54 -6.54 16.74 -15.50
C GLY A 54 -5.43 15.71 -15.75
N PHE A 55 -4.94 15.05 -14.69
CA PHE A 55 -3.98 13.95 -14.76
C PHE A 55 -4.55 12.69 -14.08
N GLU A 56 -4.18 11.50 -14.54
CA GLU A 56 -4.54 10.21 -13.91
C GLU A 56 -3.80 10.01 -12.58
N SER A 57 -4.16 10.80 -11.58
CA SER A 57 -3.40 10.96 -10.34
C SER A 57 -3.88 10.08 -9.19
N LEU A 58 -5.11 9.55 -9.24
CA LEU A 58 -5.62 8.61 -8.23
C LEU A 58 -5.82 7.22 -8.84
N LYS A 59 -4.94 6.30 -8.47
CA LYS A 59 -4.99 4.90 -8.84
C LYS A 59 -5.52 4.08 -7.67
N ILE A 60 -6.59 3.33 -7.91
CA ILE A 60 -7.12 2.30 -7.01
C ILE A 60 -6.55 0.96 -7.48
N SER A 61 -5.49 0.50 -6.82
CA SER A 61 -4.77 -0.72 -7.19
C SER A 61 -5.08 -1.88 -6.26
N ILE A 62 -5.44 -3.04 -6.83
CA ILE A 62 -5.55 -4.32 -6.10
C ILE A 62 -4.19 -5.07 -6.10
N GLU A 63 -3.22 -4.60 -6.90
CA GLU A 63 -1.86 -5.18 -7.01
C GLU A 63 -1.11 -5.23 -5.67
N VAL A 64 -1.51 -4.38 -4.72
CA VAL A 64 -0.92 -4.30 -3.39
C VAL A 64 -1.06 -5.63 -2.64
N ILE A 65 -2.18 -6.34 -2.80
CA ILE A 65 -2.45 -7.58 -2.07
C ILE A 65 -1.42 -8.68 -2.41
N PRO A 66 -1.18 -9.07 -3.69
CA PRO A 66 -0.12 -10.02 -4.04
C PRO A 66 1.27 -9.61 -3.57
N MET A 67 1.59 -8.32 -3.63
CA MET A 67 2.90 -7.79 -3.23
C MET A 67 3.11 -7.92 -1.71
N LEU A 68 2.08 -7.61 -0.92
CA LEU A 68 2.08 -7.80 0.52
C LEU A 68 2.17 -9.29 0.90
N LEU A 69 1.43 -10.16 0.20
CA LEU A 69 1.48 -11.60 0.40
C LEU A 69 2.87 -12.16 0.11
N ALA A 70 3.49 -11.75 -1.00
CA ALA A 70 4.87 -12.11 -1.33
C ALA A 70 5.83 -11.65 -0.23
N GLY A 71 5.66 -10.41 0.26
CA GLY A 71 6.44 -9.87 1.36
C GLY A 71 6.40 -10.71 2.63
N ILE A 72 5.23 -11.21 3.02
CA ILE A 72 5.08 -12.01 4.24
C ILE A 72 5.57 -13.45 4.06
N MET A 73 5.50 -13.99 2.85
CA MET A 73 5.85 -15.40 2.57
C MET A 73 7.30 -15.61 2.15
N LEU A 74 7.95 -14.60 1.59
CA LEU A 74 9.29 -14.70 1.01
C LEU A 74 10.30 -13.83 1.75
N ALA A 75 11.57 -14.20 1.66
CA ALA A 75 12.66 -13.45 2.26
C ALA A 75 12.86 -12.08 1.55
N PRO A 76 13.45 -11.08 2.22
CA PRO A 76 13.61 -9.73 1.67
C PRO A 76 14.32 -9.70 0.32
N GLY A 77 15.32 -10.57 0.10
CA GLY A 77 16.01 -10.67 -1.20
C GLY A 77 15.09 -10.99 -2.37
N TYR A 78 14.14 -11.92 -2.20
CA TYR A 78 13.13 -12.22 -3.22
C TYR A 78 12.18 -11.05 -3.43
N CYS A 79 11.80 -10.36 -2.35
CA CYS A 79 10.86 -9.23 -2.40
C CYS A 79 11.43 -8.03 -3.18
N TYR A 80 12.74 -7.78 -3.07
CA TYR A 80 13.42 -6.78 -3.89
C TYR A 80 13.29 -7.10 -5.39
N ILE A 81 13.55 -8.35 -5.77
CA ILE A 81 13.45 -8.81 -7.16
C ILE A 81 12.00 -8.76 -7.66
N ILE A 82 11.04 -9.20 -6.83
CA ILE A 82 9.61 -9.19 -7.18
C ILE A 82 9.15 -7.77 -7.47
N GLY A 83 9.48 -6.80 -6.62
CA GLY A 83 9.08 -5.40 -6.85
C GLY A 83 9.69 -4.78 -8.10
N LEU A 84 10.96 -5.08 -8.40
CA LEU A 84 11.58 -4.67 -9.66
C LEU A 84 10.88 -5.32 -10.86
N ALA A 85 10.64 -6.64 -10.80
CA ALA A 85 10.04 -7.39 -11.89
C ALA A 85 8.60 -6.96 -12.17
N VAL A 86 7.78 -6.76 -11.14
CA VAL A 86 6.38 -6.32 -11.28
C VAL A 86 6.30 -4.94 -11.94
N ASP A 87 7.20 -4.03 -11.59
CA ASP A 87 7.21 -2.72 -12.22
C ASP A 87 7.66 -2.79 -13.69
N LEU A 88 8.76 -3.48 -13.97
CA LEU A 88 9.27 -3.67 -15.33
C LEU A 88 8.26 -4.40 -16.23
N VAL A 89 7.65 -5.48 -15.76
CA VAL A 89 6.61 -6.21 -16.48
C VAL A 89 5.40 -5.29 -16.72
N GLY A 90 5.01 -4.49 -15.73
CA GLY A 90 3.96 -3.49 -15.89
C GLY A 90 4.27 -2.48 -16.99
N LEU A 91 5.51 -1.97 -17.04
CA LEU A 91 5.96 -1.02 -18.07
C LEU A 91 6.02 -1.64 -19.46
N ILE A 92 6.34 -2.93 -19.57
CA ILE A 92 6.32 -3.67 -20.84
C ILE A 92 4.88 -3.84 -21.35
N VAL A 93 3.94 -4.17 -20.46
CA VAL A 93 2.55 -4.44 -20.81
C VAL A 93 1.78 -3.14 -21.12
N THR A 94 2.02 -2.09 -20.35
CA THR A 94 1.45 -0.75 -20.58
C THR A 94 2.59 0.24 -20.77
N PRO A 95 3.07 0.44 -22.00
CA PRO A 95 4.17 1.35 -22.27
C PRO A 95 3.75 2.78 -21.97
N THR A 96 4.17 3.28 -20.80
CA THR A 96 3.96 4.64 -20.34
C THR A 96 5.27 5.42 -20.46
N GLY A 97 5.54 6.02 -21.62
CA GLY A 97 6.69 6.90 -21.82
C GLY A 97 8.02 6.38 -21.23
N PHE A 98 8.85 7.29 -20.73
CA PHE A 98 10.08 6.90 -20.03
C PHE A 98 9.77 6.46 -18.59
N PRO A 99 10.27 5.31 -18.13
CA PRO A 99 9.95 4.78 -16.81
C PRO A 99 10.46 5.68 -15.69
N PHE A 100 9.58 6.01 -14.75
CA PHE A 100 9.94 6.82 -13.59
C PHE A 100 10.43 5.93 -12.44
N LEU A 101 11.73 5.95 -12.18
CA LEU A 101 12.39 5.12 -11.16
C LEU A 101 11.85 5.31 -9.74
N GLY A 102 11.18 6.42 -9.44
CA GLY A 102 10.52 6.60 -8.14
C GLY A 102 9.33 5.65 -7.95
N PHE A 103 8.58 5.31 -9.01
CA PHE A 103 7.52 4.30 -8.94
C PHE A 103 8.09 2.89 -8.83
N THR A 104 9.21 2.61 -9.50
CA THR A 104 9.97 1.37 -9.31
C THR A 104 10.42 1.23 -7.85
N LEU A 105 10.94 2.31 -7.24
CA LEU A 105 11.29 2.34 -5.83
C LEU A 105 10.08 2.08 -4.92
N SER A 106 8.94 2.69 -5.20
CA SER A 106 7.70 2.43 -4.48
C SER A 106 7.27 0.96 -4.57
N ALA A 107 7.34 0.34 -5.76
CA ALA A 107 6.98 -1.06 -5.96
C ALA A 107 7.92 -2.02 -5.20
N VAL A 108 9.22 -1.74 -5.22
CA VAL A 108 10.23 -2.47 -4.45
C VAL A 108 9.95 -2.38 -2.95
N LEU A 109 9.71 -1.17 -2.43
CA LEU A 109 9.41 -0.96 -1.02
C LEU A 109 8.08 -1.60 -0.59
N GLN A 110 7.07 -1.59 -1.45
CA GLN A 110 5.75 -2.18 -1.18
C GLN A 110 5.83 -3.69 -0.88
N CYS A 111 6.74 -4.42 -1.53
CA CYS A 111 6.98 -5.84 -1.23
C CYS A 111 8.01 -6.05 -0.11
N LEU A 112 9.00 -5.16 0.02
CA LEU A 112 10.06 -5.29 1.02
C LEU A 112 9.62 -4.98 2.44
N ILE A 113 8.81 -3.93 2.64
CA ILE A 113 8.37 -3.50 3.98
C ILE A 113 7.72 -4.65 4.74
N PRO A 114 6.74 -5.40 4.19
CA PRO A 114 6.15 -6.55 4.87
C PRO A 114 7.17 -7.64 5.21
N SER A 115 8.12 -7.91 4.31
CA SER A 115 9.15 -8.93 4.54
C SER A 115 10.08 -8.56 5.69
N ILE A 116 10.49 -7.29 5.77
CA ILE A 116 11.32 -6.78 6.86
C ILE A 116 10.53 -6.76 8.17
N VAL A 117 9.24 -6.40 8.13
CA VAL A 117 8.33 -6.45 9.28
C VAL A 117 8.28 -7.86 9.86
N VAL A 118 8.04 -8.88 9.03
CA VAL A 118 8.02 -10.27 9.47
C VAL A 118 9.38 -10.74 9.99
N ALA A 119 10.48 -10.31 9.36
CA ALA A 119 11.83 -10.70 9.77
C ALA A 119 12.31 -10.04 11.07
N THR A 120 11.74 -8.89 11.47
CA THR A 120 12.29 -8.05 12.54
C THR A 120 11.38 -7.94 13.77
N ILE A 121 10.05 -7.96 13.59
CA ILE A 121 9.12 -7.73 14.69
C ILE A 121 8.96 -8.99 15.54
N LYS A 122 9.32 -8.90 16.82
CA LYS A 122 9.11 -9.95 17.82
C LYS A 122 7.69 -9.90 18.38
N GLU A 123 7.16 -11.06 18.76
CA GLU A 123 5.81 -11.23 19.34
C GLU A 123 5.53 -10.25 20.51
N ASN A 124 6.53 -9.98 21.34
CA ASN A 124 6.37 -9.14 22.53
C ASN A 124 5.99 -7.68 22.22
N TYR A 125 6.37 -7.15 21.06
CA TYR A 125 6.03 -5.78 20.63
C TYR A 125 4.70 -5.69 19.90
N MET A 126 4.11 -6.82 19.51
CA MET A 126 2.95 -6.87 18.61
C MET A 126 1.72 -6.19 19.23
N ASN A 127 1.48 -6.42 20.52
CA ASN A 127 0.35 -5.82 21.24
C ASN A 127 0.49 -4.29 21.38
N TYR A 128 1.71 -3.78 21.53
CA TYR A 128 1.96 -2.34 21.57
C TYR A 128 1.78 -1.71 20.20
N LEU A 129 2.30 -2.36 19.15
CA LEU A 129 2.17 -1.90 17.76
C LEU A 129 0.71 -1.89 17.29
N GLU A 130 -0.08 -2.90 17.65
CA GLU A 130 -1.51 -2.93 17.34
C GLU A 130 -2.24 -1.71 17.91
N LYS A 131 -1.98 -1.35 19.18
CA LYS A 131 -2.55 -0.16 19.82
C LYS A 131 -2.07 1.14 19.15
N ALA A 132 -0.78 1.22 18.81
CA ALA A 132 -0.22 2.38 18.12
C ALA A 132 -0.90 2.59 16.76
N ILE A 133 -1.11 1.51 16.00
CA ILE A 133 -1.79 1.57 14.70
C ILE A 133 -3.24 2.01 14.84
N GLN A 134 -3.96 1.53 15.85
CA GLN A 134 -5.33 1.98 16.11
C GLN A 134 -5.41 3.50 16.33
N VAL A 135 -4.48 4.06 17.11
CA VAL A 135 -4.40 5.51 17.35
C VAL A 135 -4.10 6.25 16.05
N ILE A 136 -3.15 5.75 15.27
CA ILE A 136 -2.77 6.32 13.97
C ILE A 136 -3.96 6.35 12.99
N LEU A 137 -4.74 5.26 12.91
CA LEU A 137 -5.90 5.18 12.01
C LEU A 137 -7.02 6.15 12.42
N ILE A 138 -7.24 6.35 13.73
CA ILE A 138 -8.18 7.36 14.23
C ILE A 138 -7.73 8.77 13.82
N PHE A 139 -6.44 9.07 13.99
CA PHE A 139 -5.89 10.38 13.62
C PHE A 139 -6.02 10.65 12.12
N LEU A 140 -5.74 9.63 11.29
CA LEU A 140 -5.97 9.68 9.84
C LEU A 140 -7.44 9.97 9.50
N GLY A 141 -8.38 9.29 10.16
CA GLY A 141 -9.81 9.51 9.97
C GLY A 141 -10.26 10.93 10.32
N ILE A 142 -9.79 11.45 11.44
CA ILE A 142 -10.09 12.84 11.85
C ILE A 142 -9.50 13.83 10.84
N GLY A 143 -8.26 13.61 10.40
CA GLY A 143 -7.63 14.43 9.36
C GLY A 143 -8.38 14.40 8.03
N ALA A 144 -8.88 13.22 7.62
CA ALA A 144 -9.72 13.05 6.44
C ALA A 144 -11.00 13.88 6.54
N CYS A 145 -11.72 13.76 7.66
CA CYS A 145 -12.97 14.49 7.89
C CYS A 145 -12.73 16.00 7.88
N PHE A 146 -11.72 16.49 8.60
CA PHE A 146 -11.38 17.92 8.63
C PHE A 146 -11.13 18.47 7.22
N TYR A 147 -10.42 17.73 6.39
CA TYR A 147 -10.15 18.14 5.01
C TYR A 147 -11.41 18.14 4.12
N VAL A 148 -12.27 17.13 4.25
CA VAL A 148 -13.55 17.10 3.51
C VAL A 148 -14.39 18.34 3.80
N PHE A 149 -14.35 18.86 5.03
CA PHE A 149 -15.02 20.12 5.37
C PHE A 149 -14.33 21.36 4.79
N SER A 150 -13.01 21.37 4.69
CA SER A 150 -12.21 22.47 4.12
C SER A 150 -12.23 22.54 2.58
N LEU A 151 -12.70 21.50 1.89
CA LEU A 151 -12.75 21.47 0.43
C LEU A 151 -13.99 22.20 -0.10
N ASP A 152 -13.84 23.32 -0.81
CA ASP A 152 -14.99 24.01 -1.42
C ASP A 152 -15.23 23.61 -2.88
N GLN A 153 -14.17 23.27 -3.62
CA GLN A 153 -14.26 22.88 -5.04
C GLN A 153 -13.30 21.72 -5.36
N VAL A 154 -13.74 20.75 -6.16
CA VAL A 154 -12.87 19.73 -6.75
C VAL A 154 -12.93 19.82 -8.26
N VAL A 155 -11.78 20.08 -8.87
CA VAL A 155 -11.65 20.19 -10.33
C VAL A 155 -11.43 18.79 -10.89
N ILE A 156 -12.50 18.19 -11.42
CA ILE A 156 -12.43 16.92 -12.14
C ILE A 156 -12.37 17.23 -13.64
N SER A 157 -11.19 16.99 -14.22
CA SER A 157 -10.97 16.94 -15.68
C SER A 157 -11.68 18.04 -16.50
N LYS A 158 -11.54 19.32 -16.07
CA LYS A 158 -12.08 20.55 -16.69
C LYS A 158 -13.52 20.97 -16.32
N ASN A 159 -14.23 20.21 -15.48
CA ASN A 159 -15.46 20.69 -14.83
C ASN A 159 -15.18 20.94 -13.34
N VAL A 160 -15.45 22.16 -12.87
CA VAL A 160 -15.44 22.48 -11.44
C VAL A 160 -16.75 21.94 -10.88
N VAL A 161 -16.67 20.80 -10.19
CA VAL A 161 -17.82 20.29 -9.45
C VAL A 161 -17.73 20.92 -8.07
N ASP A 162 -18.63 21.86 -7.79
CA ASP A 162 -18.80 22.40 -6.45
C ASP A 162 -19.23 21.26 -5.53
N ILE A 163 -18.45 20.99 -4.48
CA ILE A 163 -18.83 19.99 -3.50
C ILE A 163 -19.91 20.60 -2.63
N THR A 164 -21.16 20.29 -2.95
CA THR A 164 -22.29 20.67 -2.11
C THR A 164 -22.14 20.06 -0.72
N LEU A 165 -22.68 20.75 0.29
CA LEU A 165 -22.60 20.35 1.70
C LEU A 165 -23.10 18.90 1.93
N ASN A 166 -24.05 18.44 1.12
CA ASN A 166 -24.55 17.06 1.13
C ASN A 166 -23.46 16.04 0.77
N PHE A 167 -22.64 16.30 -0.25
CA PHE A 167 -21.53 15.41 -0.61
C PHE A 167 -20.43 15.39 0.47
N LYS A 168 -20.13 16.54 1.12
CA LYS A 168 -19.17 16.60 2.24
C LYS A 168 -19.61 15.70 3.40
N ILE A 169 -20.89 15.75 3.77
CA ILE A 169 -21.44 14.92 4.85
C ILE A 169 -21.38 13.44 4.46
N ILE A 170 -21.76 13.08 3.23
CA ILE A 170 -21.73 11.68 2.78
C ILE A 170 -20.30 11.10 2.86
N ILE A 171 -19.29 11.82 2.38
CA ILE A 171 -17.91 11.33 2.38
C ILE A 171 -17.37 11.16 3.81
N SER A 172 -17.63 12.13 4.69
CA SER A 172 -17.20 12.04 6.09
C SER A 172 -17.89 10.90 6.85
N VAL A 173 -19.19 10.68 6.62
CA VAL A 173 -19.91 9.53 7.19
C VAL A 173 -19.33 8.22 6.70
N VAL A 174 -19.05 8.09 5.39
CA VAL A 174 -18.42 6.87 4.84
C VAL A 174 -17.05 6.61 5.47
N CYS A 175 -16.21 7.64 5.65
CA CYS A 175 -14.90 7.49 6.30
C CYS A 175 -15.03 6.98 7.74
N ILE A 176 -15.95 7.56 8.52
CA ILE A 176 -16.19 7.15 9.91
C ILE A 176 -16.72 5.71 9.97
N VAL A 177 -17.68 5.36 9.10
CA VAL A 177 -18.22 4.01 9.02
C VAL A 177 -17.11 3.01 8.69
N MET A 178 -16.27 3.26 7.69
CA MET A 178 -15.19 2.35 7.31
C MET A 178 -14.16 2.14 8.41
N ILE A 179 -13.81 3.18 9.15
CA ILE A 179 -12.93 3.06 10.32
C ILE A 179 -13.60 2.23 11.42
N SER A 180 -14.89 2.46 11.69
CA SER A 180 -15.65 1.66 12.67
C SER A 180 -15.75 0.18 12.29
N VAL A 181 -15.88 -0.12 10.99
CA VAL A 181 -15.89 -1.47 10.44
C VAL A 181 -14.54 -2.13 10.70
N LEU A 182 -13.43 -1.44 10.43
CA LEU A 182 -12.09 -1.94 10.71
C LEU A 182 -11.89 -2.27 12.19
N PHE A 183 -12.31 -1.38 13.11
CA PHE A 183 -12.25 -1.67 14.55
C PHE A 183 -13.08 -2.88 14.96
N THR A 184 -14.28 -3.04 14.36
CA THR A 184 -15.15 -4.18 14.62
C THR A 184 -14.51 -5.49 14.13
N VAL A 185 -13.91 -5.47 12.94
CA VAL A 185 -13.18 -6.59 12.36
C VAL A 185 -11.97 -6.98 13.22
N MET A 186 -11.19 -6.01 13.70
CA MET A 186 -10.07 -6.29 14.61
C MET A 186 -10.54 -6.98 15.90
N ARG A 187 -11.62 -6.48 16.52
CA ARG A 187 -12.20 -7.10 17.73
C ARG A 187 -12.74 -8.49 17.45
N TYR A 188 -13.32 -8.71 16.27
CA TYR A 188 -13.84 -10.01 15.85
C TYR A 188 -12.72 -11.03 15.70
N TYR A 189 -11.65 -10.70 14.96
CA TYR A 189 -10.52 -11.59 14.77
C TYR A 189 -9.77 -11.88 16.07
N LYS A 190 -9.64 -10.90 16.97
CA LYS A 190 -9.07 -11.09 18.31
C LYS A 190 -9.81 -12.12 19.16
N LYS A 191 -11.14 -12.19 19.03
CA LYS A 191 -11.97 -13.13 19.80
C LYS A 191 -12.08 -14.52 19.16
N LYS A 192 -11.96 -14.60 17.83
CA LYS A 192 -12.27 -15.82 17.06
C LYS A 192 -11.03 -16.64 16.68
N LEU A 193 -9.86 -16.02 16.51
CA LEU A 193 -8.66 -16.70 16.01
C LEU A 193 -7.85 -17.34 17.14
N ASN A 194 -7.16 -18.43 16.81
CA ASN A 194 -6.10 -19.00 17.64
C ASN A 194 -4.90 -18.03 17.72
N ASP A 195 -4.07 -18.13 18.77
CA ASP A 195 -2.93 -17.24 19.00
C ASP A 195 -1.96 -17.13 17.80
N GLN A 196 -1.69 -18.26 17.12
CA GLN A 196 -0.83 -18.27 15.93
C GLN A 196 -1.46 -17.56 14.72
N GLU A 197 -2.75 -17.76 14.48
CA GLU A 197 -3.48 -17.08 13.39
C GLU A 197 -3.66 -15.59 13.70
N TYR A 198 -3.85 -15.23 14.98
CA TYR A 198 -3.91 -13.84 15.44
C TYR A 198 -2.59 -13.11 15.26
N HIS A 199 -1.46 -13.76 15.58
CA HIS A 199 -0.13 -13.21 15.31
C HIS A 199 0.08 -12.90 13.83
N LEU A 200 -0.34 -13.82 12.95
CA LEU A 200 -0.26 -13.62 11.51
C LEU A 200 -1.15 -12.46 11.03
N PHE A 201 -2.36 -12.35 11.56
CA PHE A 201 -3.25 -11.22 11.28
C PHE A 201 -2.61 -9.88 11.68
N ASN A 202 -1.99 -9.81 12.86
CA ASN A 202 -1.33 -8.60 13.32
C ASN A 202 -0.13 -8.21 12.44
N LEU A 203 0.69 -9.19 12.01
CA LEU A 203 1.77 -8.94 11.04
C LEU A 203 1.23 -8.42 9.70
N TRP A 204 0.13 -8.98 9.20
CA TRP A 204 -0.53 -8.50 7.98
C TRP A 204 -1.00 -7.06 8.16
N LEU A 205 -1.72 -6.76 9.25
CA LEU A 205 -2.24 -5.44 9.55
C LEU A 205 -1.13 -4.38 9.66
N ILE A 206 -0.05 -4.68 10.38
CA ILE A 206 1.11 -3.79 10.50
C ILE A 206 1.74 -3.54 9.13
N SER A 207 1.87 -4.58 8.31
CA SER A 207 2.46 -4.49 6.98
C SER A 207 1.63 -3.59 6.06
N VAL A 208 0.30 -3.77 6.02
CA VAL A 208 -0.61 -2.93 5.22
C VAL A 208 -0.48 -1.47 5.63
N VAL A 209 -0.61 -1.16 6.92
CA VAL A 209 -0.60 0.23 7.40
C VAL A 209 0.75 0.91 7.17
N LEU A 210 1.86 0.19 7.38
CA LEU A 210 3.19 0.75 7.11
C LEU A 210 3.42 1.01 5.62
N VAL A 211 2.97 0.10 4.75
CA VAL A 211 3.04 0.30 3.30
C VAL A 211 2.21 1.52 2.88
N GLU A 212 0.97 1.65 3.35
CA GLU A 212 0.14 2.82 3.00
C GLU A 212 0.72 4.13 3.54
N MET A 213 1.28 4.10 4.75
CA MET A 213 1.95 5.27 5.32
C MET A 213 3.17 5.73 4.51
N VAL A 214 4.08 4.81 4.19
CA VAL A 214 5.33 5.14 3.53
C VAL A 214 5.11 5.36 2.03
N ILE A 215 4.41 4.45 1.37
CA ILE A 215 4.23 4.49 -0.08
C ILE A 215 3.14 5.48 -0.46
N THR A 216 1.94 5.34 0.09
CA THR A 216 0.77 6.07 -0.39
C THR A 216 0.68 7.49 0.17
N PHE A 217 1.10 7.74 1.40
CA PHE A 217 1.06 9.10 1.96
C PHE A 217 2.34 9.90 1.77
N MET A 218 3.52 9.27 1.70
CA MET A 218 4.79 10.00 1.52
C MET A 218 5.28 9.94 0.07
N LEU A 219 5.64 8.75 -0.41
CA LEU A 219 6.32 8.59 -1.69
C LEU A 219 5.43 8.97 -2.88
N THR A 220 4.18 8.52 -2.91
CA THR A 220 3.32 8.73 -4.08
C THR A 220 2.97 10.20 -4.31
N PRO A 221 2.54 10.99 -3.30
CA PRO A 221 2.33 12.43 -3.46
C PRO A 221 3.60 13.16 -3.87
N TYR A 222 4.75 12.75 -3.32
CA TYR A 222 6.05 13.31 -3.68
C TYR A 222 6.39 13.06 -5.15
N TRP A 223 6.19 11.85 -5.65
CA TRP A 223 6.40 11.53 -7.07
C TRP A 223 5.47 12.30 -7.99
N LEU A 224 4.20 12.45 -7.61
CA LEU A 224 3.24 13.23 -8.39
C LEU A 224 3.58 14.72 -8.40
N GLN A 225 4.08 15.28 -7.30
CA GLN A 225 4.57 16.65 -7.28
C GLN A 225 5.75 16.83 -8.24
N VAL A 226 6.69 15.88 -8.26
CA VAL A 226 7.89 15.96 -9.09
C VAL A 226 7.58 15.75 -10.58
N MET A 227 6.64 14.85 -10.92
CA MET A 227 6.30 14.52 -12.31
C MET A 227 5.29 15.48 -12.93
N TYR A 228 4.24 15.82 -12.17
CA TYR A 228 3.07 16.55 -12.68
C TYR A 228 2.93 17.96 -12.08
N GLY A 229 3.79 18.34 -11.12
CA GLY A 229 3.70 19.64 -10.46
C GLY A 229 2.51 19.77 -9.49
N ILE A 230 1.81 18.68 -9.18
CA ILE A 230 0.65 18.70 -8.30
C ILE A 230 1.10 18.98 -6.85
N PRO A 231 0.49 19.93 -6.12
CA PRO A 231 0.85 20.21 -4.74
C PRO A 231 0.76 18.96 -3.85
N PHE A 232 1.82 18.70 -3.07
CA PHE A 232 1.92 17.55 -2.18
C PHE A 232 0.72 17.44 -1.23
N THR A 233 0.35 18.55 -0.62
CA THR A 233 -0.76 18.64 0.35
C THR A 233 -2.07 18.17 -0.28
N LEU A 234 -2.41 18.69 -1.46
CA LEU A 234 -3.63 18.32 -2.18
C LEU A 234 -3.64 16.83 -2.53
N SER A 235 -2.51 16.30 -3.04
CA SER A 235 -2.41 14.88 -3.38
C SER A 235 -2.52 13.97 -2.15
N LEU A 236 -1.87 14.34 -1.05
CA LEU A 236 -1.91 13.60 0.21
C LEU A 236 -3.34 13.48 0.74
N PHE A 237 -4.08 14.59 0.81
CA PHE A 237 -5.41 14.57 1.41
C PHE A 237 -6.44 13.72 0.66
N ILE A 238 -6.40 13.77 -0.67
CA ILE A 238 -7.27 12.91 -1.50
C ILE A 238 -6.98 11.44 -1.24
N ARG A 239 -5.70 11.09 -1.05
CA ARG A 239 -5.29 9.72 -0.73
C ARG A 239 -5.73 9.32 0.66
N VAL A 240 -5.66 10.21 1.64
CA VAL A 240 -6.17 9.94 3.00
C VAL A 240 -7.64 9.49 2.96
N ILE A 241 -8.49 10.16 2.15
CA ILE A 241 -9.90 9.77 1.97
C ILE A 241 -10.02 8.37 1.34
N LYS A 242 -9.28 8.11 0.25
CA LYS A 242 -9.27 6.80 -0.44
C LYS A 242 -8.81 5.69 0.52
N GLU A 243 -7.75 5.92 1.27
CA GLU A 243 -7.14 4.92 2.15
C GLU A 243 -7.99 4.61 3.39
N CYS A 244 -8.84 5.53 3.84
CA CYS A 244 -9.86 5.20 4.85
C CYS A 244 -10.79 4.05 4.39
N ILE A 245 -11.00 3.89 3.07
CA ILE A 245 -11.79 2.80 2.50
C ILE A 245 -10.91 1.61 2.15
N MET A 246 -9.74 1.86 1.54
CA MET A 246 -8.88 0.79 1.01
C MET A 246 -8.17 -0.01 2.11
N ILE A 247 -7.67 0.63 3.18
CA ILE A 247 -6.99 -0.08 4.29
C ILE A 247 -7.88 -1.21 4.86
N PRO A 248 -9.16 -0.97 5.22
CA PRO A 248 -10.05 -2.06 5.64
C PRO A 248 -10.20 -3.17 4.60
N VAL A 249 -10.31 -2.82 3.32
CA VAL A 249 -10.46 -3.78 2.22
C VAL A 249 -9.22 -4.66 2.09
N ASP A 250 -8.03 -4.07 2.07
CA ASP A 250 -6.76 -4.78 1.96
C ASP A 250 -6.49 -5.66 3.20
N ILE A 251 -6.88 -5.22 4.39
CA ILE A 251 -6.78 -6.03 5.61
C ILE A 251 -7.68 -7.26 5.51
N ILE A 252 -8.96 -7.08 5.16
CA ILE A 252 -9.95 -8.18 5.16
C ILE A 252 -9.68 -9.17 4.03
N LEU A 253 -9.54 -8.68 2.79
CA LEU A 253 -9.32 -9.52 1.63
C LEU A 253 -7.94 -10.18 1.69
N GLY A 254 -6.91 -9.40 1.97
CA GLY A 254 -5.54 -9.89 2.00
C GLY A 254 -5.30 -10.93 3.09
N TYR A 255 -5.84 -10.73 4.30
CA TYR A 255 -5.75 -11.74 5.36
C TYR A 255 -6.51 -13.02 4.99
N SER A 256 -7.69 -12.90 4.35
CA SER A 256 -8.47 -14.06 3.91
C SER A 256 -7.67 -14.92 2.93
N VAL A 257 -6.98 -14.28 1.97
CA VAL A 257 -6.10 -14.98 1.02
C VAL A 257 -4.88 -15.57 1.72
N LEU A 258 -4.22 -14.81 2.61
CA LEU A 258 -3.05 -15.26 3.36
C LEU A 258 -3.36 -16.54 4.16
N ARG A 259 -4.53 -16.59 4.79
CA ARG A 259 -4.95 -17.76 5.58
C ARG A 259 -5.12 -19.01 4.72
N VAL A 260 -5.63 -18.85 3.49
CA VAL A 260 -5.76 -19.97 2.53
C VAL A 260 -4.37 -20.41 2.06
N LEU A 261 -3.50 -19.46 1.69
CA LEU A 261 -2.15 -19.76 1.19
C LEU A 261 -1.28 -20.49 2.22
N LYS A 262 -1.40 -20.20 3.52
CA LYS A 262 -0.67 -20.93 4.56
C LYS A 262 -1.19 -22.34 4.84
N ARG A 263 -2.41 -22.66 4.40
CA ARG A 263 -2.99 -24.01 4.55
C ARG A 263 -2.61 -24.95 3.41
N LEU A 264 -2.13 -24.39 2.30
CA LEU A 264 -1.57 -25.12 1.15
C LEU A 264 -0.08 -25.42 1.38
#